data_AF-A0A6A1TIA4-F1
#
_entry.id   AF-A0A6A1TIA4-F1
#
_cell.length_a   1.000
_cell.length_b   1.000
_cell.length_c   1.000
_cell.angle_alpha   90.00
_cell.angle_beta   90.00
_cell.angle_gamma   90.00
#
_symmetry.space_group_name_H-M   'P 1'
#
loop_
_entity.id
_entity.type
_entity.pdbx_description
1 polymer ?
#
loop_
_entity_poly.entity_id
_entity_poly.type
_entity_poly.pdbx_seq_one_letter_code
_entity_poly.pdbx_strand_id
1 'polypeptide(L)' 'MSDREPTIIRTGGSGGWAVAVILLAVVIAGGFFLFEAGYLGNHDVDIGVTLPKIERPAPVTR' A
#
# COMPACT_ATOMS: atom_id res chain seq x y z
N MET A 1 26.87 -36.38 -47.34
CA MET A 1 25.79 -35.75 -46.55
C MET A 1 26.42 -34.57 -45.84
N SER A 2 26.03 -33.34 -46.16
CA SER A 2 26.53 -32.16 -45.45
C SER A 2 25.99 -32.16 -44.03
N ASP A 3 26.88 -31.95 -43.07
CA ASP A 3 26.60 -31.73 -41.67
C ASP A 3 25.64 -30.54 -41.52
N ARG A 4 24.34 -30.82 -41.39
CA ARG A 4 23.34 -29.81 -41.03
C ARG A 4 23.40 -29.62 -39.53
N GLU A 5 24.20 -28.65 -39.08
CA GLU A 5 24.14 -28.22 -37.68
C GLU A 5 22.70 -27.73 -37.36
N PRO A 6 22.10 -28.20 -36.25
CA PRO A 6 20.77 -27.76 -35.85
C PRO A 6 20.78 -26.26 -35.55
N THR A 7 19.93 -25.49 -36.21
CA THR A 7 19.72 -24.08 -35.85
C THR A 7 18.99 -24.02 -34.51
N ILE A 8 19.71 -23.67 -33.45
CA ILE A 8 19.13 -23.45 -32.12
C ILE A 8 18.50 -22.07 -32.08
N ILE A 9 17.17 -22.01 -32.22
CA ILE A 9 16.41 -20.77 -32.03
C ILE A 9 16.24 -20.55 -30.52
N ARG A 10 16.99 -19.61 -29.96
CA ARG A 10 16.82 -19.18 -28.56
C ARG A 10 15.68 -18.18 -28.46
N THR A 11 14.48 -18.65 -28.16
CA THR A 11 13.34 -17.81 -27.78
C THR A 11 13.48 -17.37 -26.32
N GLY A 12 14.24 -16.31 -26.09
CA GLY A 12 14.46 -15.77 -24.74
C GLY A 12 15.06 -14.36 -24.68
N GLY A 13 14.97 -13.62 -25.78
CA GLY A 13 15.57 -12.28 -25.88
C GLY A 13 14.62 -11.19 -25.39
N SER A 14 15.09 -10.39 -24.44
CA SER A 14 14.63 -9.02 -24.13
C SER A 14 13.27 -8.78 -23.45
N GLY A 15 12.37 -9.75 -23.30
CA GLY A 15 11.02 -9.50 -22.77
C GLY A 15 10.80 -9.73 -21.26
N GLY A 16 11.62 -10.58 -20.62
CA GLY A 16 11.37 -11.03 -19.24
C GLY A 16 11.44 -9.93 -18.17
N TRP A 17 12.27 -8.91 -18.40
CA TRP A 17 12.44 -7.79 -17.47
C TRP A 17 11.34 -6.73 -17.61
N ALA A 18 10.63 -6.68 -18.74
CA ALA A 18 9.58 -5.69 -18.98
C ALA A 18 8.45 -5.82 -17.96
N VAL A 19 8.09 -7.06 -17.60
CA VAL A 19 7.10 -7.33 -16.55
C VAL A 19 7.55 -6.76 -15.21
N ALA A 20 8.81 -6.98 -14.83
CA ALA A 20 9.36 -6.45 -13.59
C ALA A 20 9.34 -4.91 -13.56
N VAL A 21 9.64 -4.26 -14.69
CA VAL A 21 9.63 -2.80 -14.78
C VAL A 21 8.23 -2.22 -14.76
N ILE A 22 7.27 -2.87 -15.43
CA ILE A 22 5.86 -2.46 -15.37
C ILE A 22 5.36 -2.59 -13.92
N LEU A 23 5.63 -3.71 -13.26
CA LEU A 23 5.25 -3.91 -11.86
C LEU A 23 5.88 -2.85 -10.95
N LEU A 24 7.16 -2.54 -11.14
CA LEU A 24 7.84 -1.49 -10.39
C LEU A 24 7.19 -0.12 -10.60
N ALA A 25 6.88 0.24 -11.85
CA ALA A 25 6.21 1.51 -12.17
C ALA A 25 4.83 1.61 -11.52
N VAL A 26 4.05 0.52 -11.54
CA VAL A 26 2.73 0.47 -10.88
C VAL A 26 2.86 0.62 -9.37
N VAL A 27 3.84 -0.03 -8.73
CA VAL A 27 4.06 0.09 -7.28
C VAL A 27 4.45 1.51 -6.89
N ILE A 28 5.37 2.14 -7.63
CA ILE A 28 5.82 3.51 -7.35
C ILE A 28 4.66 4.51 -7.58
N ALA A 29 4.02 4.45 -8.74
CA ALA A 29 2.93 5.39 -9.08
C ALA A 29 1.71 5.19 -8.17
N GLY A 30 1.31 3.94 -7.93
CA GLY A 30 0.19 3.61 -7.05
C GLY A 30 0.47 3.97 -5.60
N GLY A 31 1.68 3.66 -5.10
CA GLY A 31 2.09 4.02 -3.74
C GLY A 31 2.13 5.53 -3.55
N PHE A 32 2.67 6.28 -4.52
CA PHE A 32 2.69 7.75 -4.46
C PHE A 32 1.28 8.34 -4.50
N PHE A 33 0.41 7.85 -5.38
CA PHE A 33 -0.99 8.28 -5.45
C PHE A 33 -1.74 8.04 -4.13
N LEU A 34 -1.57 6.86 -3.53
CA LEU A 34 -2.18 6.52 -2.24
C LEU A 34 -1.60 7.35 -1.08
N PHE A 35 -0.31 7.69 -1.14
CA PHE A 35 0.33 8.53 -0.15
C PHE A 35 -0.16 9.98 -0.22
N GLU A 36 -0.19 10.58 -1.41
CA GLU A 36 -0.72 11.95 -1.60
C GLU A 36 -2.22 12.06 -1.30
N ALA A 37 -2.99 11.01 -1.59
CA ALA A 37 -4.39 10.92 -1.21
C ALA A 37 -4.60 10.80 0.32
N GLY A 38 -3.53 10.78 1.10
CA GLY A 38 -3.58 10.64 2.55
C GLY A 38 -3.95 9.25 3.03
N TYR A 39 -4.15 8.27 2.14
CA TYR A 39 -4.56 6.91 2.51
C TYR A 39 -3.48 6.16 3.30
N LEU A 40 -2.21 6.33 2.91
CA LEU A 40 -1.06 5.72 3.57
C LEU A 40 -0.36 6.66 4.58
N GLY A 41 -0.86 7.88 4.73
CA GLY A 41 -0.32 8.90 5.64
C GLY A 41 -0.79 8.71 7.09
N ASN A 42 -0.29 9.57 7.97
CA ASN A 42 -0.68 9.59 9.38
C ASN A 42 -2.13 10.11 9.49
N HIS A 43 -3.07 9.23 9.83
CA HIS A 43 -4.44 9.63 10.13
C HIS A 43 -4.53 10.01 11.61
N ASP A 44 -4.63 11.31 11.89
CA ASP A 44 -4.94 11.77 13.24
C ASP A 44 -6.43 11.50 13.52
N VAL A 45 -6.70 10.43 14.25
CA VAL A 45 -8.05 10.10 14.72
C VAL A 45 -8.26 10.76 16.08
N ASP A 46 -8.97 11.89 16.07
CA ASP A 46 -9.26 12.65 17.28
C ASP A 46 -10.44 12.00 18.03
N ILE A 47 -10.16 11.39 19.18
CA ILE A 47 -11.18 10.72 20.00
C ILE A 47 -11.64 11.67 21.10
N GLY A 48 -12.78 12.32 20.88
CA GLY A 48 -13.43 13.15 21.89
C GLY A 48 -14.04 12.31 23.01
N VAL A 49 -13.38 12.25 24.16
CA VAL A 49 -13.94 11.66 25.39
C VAL A 49 -14.67 12.72 26.19
N THR A 50 -15.96 12.51 26.44
CA THR A 50 -16.75 13.38 27.33
C THR A 50 -16.94 12.67 28.66
N LEU A 51 -16.52 13.30 29.76
CA LEU A 51 -16.72 12.76 31.09
C LEU A 51 -18.17 12.93 31.54
N PRO A 52 -18.77 11.94 32.21
CA PRO A 52 -20.10 12.09 32.80
C PRO A 52 -20.09 13.19 33.85
N LYS A 53 -21.18 13.98 33.90
CA LYS A 53 -21.34 15.02 34.91
C LYS A 53 -21.39 14.36 36.29
N ILE A 54 -20.45 14.75 37.16
CA ILE A 54 -20.44 14.33 38.57
C ILE A 54 -21.45 15.21 39.31
N GLU A 55 -22.61 14.66 39.65
CA GLU A 55 -23.56 15.30 40.54
C GLU A 55 -23.13 15.07 42.00
N ARG A 56 -23.14 16.13 42.81
CA ARG A 56 -22.83 16.02 44.24
C ARG A 56 -24.01 15.33 44.96
N PRO A 57 -23.74 14.37 45.87
CA PRO A 57 -24.80 13.76 46.67
C PRO A 57 -25.61 14.84 47.39
N ALA A 58 -26.94 14.67 47.41
CA ALA A 58 -27.82 15.59 48.11
C ALA A 58 -27.39 15.71 49.59
N PRO A 59 -27.42 16.92 50.18
CA PRO A 59 -27.10 17.09 51.59
C PRO A 59 -28.06 16.24 52.43
N VAL A 60 -27.52 15.34 53.25
CA VAL A 60 -28.33 14.63 54.25
C VAL A 60 -28.56 15.60 55.40
N THR A 61 -29.70 16.28 55.40
CA THR A 61 -30.17 17.03 56.57
C THR A 61 -30.56 16.03 57.66
N ARG A 62 -29.85 16.12 58.79
CA ARG A 62 -30.04 15.31 60.01
C ARG A 62 -31.29 15.76 60.77
#